data_AF-A0A369JH23-F1
#
_entry.id   AF-A0A369JH23-F1
#
_cell.length_a   1.000
_cell.length_b   1.000
_cell.length_c   1.000
_cell.angle_alpha   90.00
_cell.angle_beta   90.00
_cell.angle_gamma   90.00
#
_symmetry.space_group_name_H-M   'P 1'
#
loop_
_entity.id
_entity.type
_entity.pdbx_description
1 polymer ?
#
loop_
_entity_poly.entity_id
_entity_poly.type
_entity_poly.pdbx_seq_one_letter_code
_entity_poly.pdbx_strand_id
1 'polypeptide(L)'
;MPRLTFHGKDILDSIIRSEDNTTHYYTSTTTSFRGRKITSIQYDPPHSLSAGYTAGTIDWRTGVFDIGGLQRPISMLKRKSGGLFSSEREWTWSGEKYIIKFGGDRWTATRRSDNETCAVFTMRESHTLRDSKSATITFPVTIPAEDVLFLMMVMIYSVTRHEDKRKQSQNAHRSNAANAASAANTGTAEAASLAVSTC
;
A
#
# COMPACT_ATOMS: atom_id res chain seq x y z
N MET A 1 -5.70 -19.91 11.81
CA MET A 1 -5.96 -18.53 11.33
C MET A 1 -5.44 -18.45 9.91
N PRO A 2 -6.24 -18.07 8.91
CA PRO A 2 -5.74 -18.00 7.55
C PRO A 2 -4.67 -16.90 7.46
N ARG A 3 -3.47 -17.33 7.07
CA ARG A 3 -2.33 -16.46 6.76
C ARG A 3 -2.06 -16.57 5.27
N LEU A 4 -1.99 -15.41 4.62
CA LEU A 4 -1.72 -15.30 3.21
C LEU A 4 -0.40 -14.54 3.00
N THR A 5 0.43 -15.06 2.11
CA THR A 5 1.78 -14.57 1.83
C THR A 5 1.85 -14.04 0.41
N PHE A 6 2.38 -12.82 0.27
CA PHE A 6 2.67 -12.19 -1.02
C PHE A 6 4.07 -12.61 -1.45
N HIS A 7 4.18 -13.44 -2.49
CA HIS A 7 5.46 -13.95 -2.99
C HIS A 7 6.21 -12.96 -3.91
N GLY A 8 5.54 -11.90 -4.37
CA GLY A 8 6.13 -10.84 -5.18
C GLY A 8 7.04 -9.89 -4.39
N LYS A 9 7.91 -9.18 -5.11
CA LYS A 9 8.63 -8.03 -4.55
C LYS A 9 7.70 -6.83 -4.37
N ASP A 10 6.77 -6.67 -5.30
CA ASP A 10 5.70 -5.69 -5.22
C ASP A 10 4.40 -6.40 -4.87
N ILE A 11 3.70 -5.92 -3.84
CA ILE A 11 2.40 -6.47 -3.41
C ILE A 11 1.30 -6.19 -4.44
N LEU A 12 1.58 -5.32 -5.41
CA LEU A 12 0.70 -4.93 -6.50
C LEU A 12 0.79 -5.88 -7.70
N ASP A 13 1.85 -6.68 -7.77
CA ASP A 13 2.17 -7.65 -8.83
C ASP A 13 2.74 -8.92 -8.18
N SER A 14 1.88 -9.65 -7.46
CA SER A 14 2.25 -10.78 -6.61
C SER A 14 1.25 -11.92 -6.67
N ILE A 15 1.75 -13.14 -6.48
CA ILE A 15 0.95 -14.32 -6.15
C ILE A 15 0.72 -14.31 -4.64
N ILE A 16 -0.51 -14.62 -4.21
CA ILE A 16 -0.91 -14.70 -2.81
C ILE A 16 -1.22 -16.16 -2.48
N ARG A 17 -0.45 -16.75 -1.58
CA ARG A 17 -0.56 -18.17 -1.18
C ARG A 17 -0.81 -18.34 0.32
N SER A 18 -1.47 -19.42 0.69
CA SER A 18 -1.55 -19.87 2.08
C SER A 18 -0.30 -20.67 2.49
N GLU A 19 -0.23 -21.06 3.77
CA GLU A 19 0.91 -21.77 4.35
C GLU A 19 1.14 -23.17 3.73
N ASP A 20 0.07 -23.80 3.24
CA ASP A 20 0.10 -25.06 2.47
C ASP A 20 0.54 -24.86 1.01
N ASN A 21 0.99 -23.65 0.64
CA ASN A 21 1.41 -23.25 -0.71
C ASN A 21 0.27 -23.29 -1.76
N THR A 22 -0.99 -23.38 -1.33
CA THR A 22 -2.16 -23.21 -2.20
C THR A 22 -2.26 -21.76 -2.65
N THR A 23 -2.41 -21.53 -3.96
CA THR A 23 -2.62 -20.18 -4.50
C THR A 23 -4.07 -19.79 -4.35
N HIS A 24 -4.33 -18.65 -3.71
CA HIS A 24 -5.70 -18.13 -3.54
C HIS A 24 -5.97 -16.98 -4.49
N TYR A 25 -4.99 -16.09 -4.64
CA TYR A 25 -5.17 -14.87 -5.42
C TYR A 25 -3.93 -14.48 -6.20
N TYR A 26 -4.15 -13.68 -7.24
CA TYR A 26 -3.13 -12.91 -7.95
C TYR A 26 -3.45 -11.43 -7.82
N THR A 27 -2.42 -10.63 -7.59
CA THR A 27 -2.47 -9.18 -7.72
C THR A 27 -1.76 -8.79 -8.99
N SER A 28 -2.35 -7.89 -9.77
CA SER A 28 -1.70 -7.32 -10.95
C SER A 28 -2.09 -5.85 -11.10
N THR A 29 -1.13 -5.03 -11.50
CA THR A 29 -1.32 -3.59 -11.62
C THR A 29 -0.96 -3.07 -13.00
N THR A 30 -1.91 -2.37 -13.61
CA THR A 30 -1.69 -1.66 -14.87
C THR A 30 -1.14 -0.26 -14.59
N THR A 31 -0.14 0.14 -15.37
CA THR A 31 0.47 1.47 -15.31
C THR A 31 0.25 2.25 -16.60
N SER A 32 0.45 3.55 -16.52
CA SER A 32 0.30 4.49 -17.63
C SER A 32 1.28 5.65 -17.45
N PHE A 33 1.34 6.59 -18.39
CA PHE A 33 2.15 7.80 -18.26
C PHE A 33 1.80 8.65 -17.03
N ARG A 34 0.58 8.53 -16.47
CA ARG A 34 0.15 9.19 -15.21
C ARG A 34 0.32 8.29 -13.98
N GLY A 35 1.17 7.27 -14.06
CA GLY A 35 1.38 6.30 -13.00
C GLY A 35 0.33 5.19 -12.98
N ARG A 36 0.04 4.69 -11.78
CA ARG A 36 -0.84 3.53 -11.53
C ARG A 36 -2.27 3.79 -12.01
N LYS A 37 -2.85 2.84 -12.74
CA LYS A 37 -4.22 2.92 -13.27
C LYS A 37 -5.16 2.03 -12.47
N ILE A 38 -5.07 0.71 -12.62
CA ILE A 38 -5.93 -0.26 -11.95
C ILE A 38 -5.06 -1.34 -11.32
N THR A 39 -5.33 -1.68 -10.06
CA THR A 39 -4.83 -2.92 -9.42
C THR A 39 -5.99 -3.89 -9.30
N SER A 40 -5.82 -5.10 -9.80
CA SER A 40 -6.82 -6.16 -9.74
C SER A 40 -6.37 -7.26 -8.78
N ILE A 41 -7.32 -7.82 -8.03
CA ILE A 41 -7.19 -9.06 -7.28
C ILE A 41 -8.02 -10.10 -8.03
N GLN A 42 -7.40 -11.20 -8.45
CA GLN A 42 -8.03 -12.28 -9.21
C GLN A 42 -7.97 -13.56 -8.39
N TYR A 43 -9.03 -14.38 -8.43
CA TYR A 43 -8.97 -15.73 -7.89
C TYR A 43 -8.07 -16.62 -8.74
N ASP A 44 -7.50 -17.66 -8.13
CA ASP A 44 -6.88 -18.74 -8.89
C ASP A 44 -7.95 -19.45 -9.75
N PRO A 45 -7.83 -19.46 -11.09
CA PRO A 45 -8.82 -20.10 -11.93
C PRO A 45 -8.82 -21.60 -11.65
N PRO A 46 -10.00 -22.25 -11.51
CA PRO A 46 -10.05 -23.70 -11.64
C PRO A 46 -9.50 -24.07 -13.04
N HIS A 47 -8.74 -25.16 -13.13
CA HIS A 47 -7.96 -25.61 -14.29
C HIS A 47 -8.68 -25.66 -15.66
N SER A 48 -9.99 -25.36 -15.72
CA SER A 48 -10.85 -25.42 -16.91
C SER A 48 -11.33 -24.06 -17.45
N LEU A 49 -11.09 -22.92 -16.79
CA LEU A 49 -11.54 -21.60 -17.27
C LEU A 49 -10.35 -20.68 -17.54
N SER A 50 -10.16 -20.33 -18.81
CA SER A 50 -8.99 -19.61 -19.33
C SER A 50 -8.90 -18.13 -18.92
N ALA A 51 -9.86 -17.60 -18.18
CA ALA A 51 -9.83 -16.24 -17.64
C ALA A 51 -10.14 -16.27 -16.14
N GLY A 52 -9.16 -15.88 -15.31
CA GLY A 52 -9.34 -15.75 -13.86
C GLY A 52 -10.49 -14.80 -13.53
N TYR A 53 -11.32 -15.18 -12.55
CA TYR A 53 -12.40 -14.32 -12.08
C TYR A 53 -11.82 -13.18 -11.25
N THR A 54 -12.11 -11.93 -11.61
CA THR A 54 -11.65 -10.77 -10.85
C THR A 54 -12.47 -10.64 -9.57
N ALA A 55 -11.81 -10.87 -8.43
CA ALA A 55 -12.40 -10.75 -7.11
C ALA A 55 -12.73 -9.29 -6.78
N GLY A 56 -11.76 -8.40 -7.06
CA GLY A 56 -11.95 -6.97 -6.87
C GLY A 56 -10.89 -6.12 -7.57
N THR A 57 -11.16 -4.82 -7.71
CA THR A 57 -10.25 -3.88 -8.34
C THR A 57 -10.18 -2.56 -7.58
N ILE A 58 -8.99 -1.96 -7.59
CA ILE A 58 -8.73 -0.59 -7.13
C ILE A 58 -8.46 0.25 -8.37
N ASP A 59 -9.40 1.13 -8.73
CA ASP A 59 -9.12 2.19 -9.70
C ASP A 59 -8.48 3.36 -8.97
N TRP A 60 -7.18 3.53 -9.19
CA TRP A 60 -6.37 4.54 -8.51
C TRP A 60 -6.64 5.95 -9.00
N ARG A 61 -7.16 6.09 -10.22
CA ARG A 61 -7.43 7.39 -10.86
C ARG A 61 -8.78 7.93 -10.43
N THR A 62 -9.81 7.10 -10.51
CA THR A 62 -11.17 7.49 -10.10
C THR A 62 -11.37 7.35 -8.59
N GLY A 63 -10.48 6.60 -7.91
CA GLY A 63 -10.57 6.37 -6.48
C GLY A 63 -11.77 5.50 -6.13
N VAL A 64 -11.99 4.43 -6.88
CA VAL A 64 -13.12 3.50 -6.71
C VAL A 64 -12.60 2.12 -6.33
N PHE A 65 -13.27 1.48 -5.39
CA PHE A 65 -13.16 0.04 -5.13
C PHE A 65 -14.31 -0.67 -5.83
N ASP A 66 -14.01 -1.74 -6.55
CA ASP A 66 -14.98 -2.70 -7.07
C ASP A 66 -14.73 -4.04 -6.36
N ILE A 67 -15.72 -4.56 -5.64
CA ILE A 67 -15.63 -5.85 -4.95
C ILE A 67 -16.85 -6.67 -5.36
N GLY A 68 -16.63 -7.79 -6.05
CA GLY A 68 -17.71 -8.64 -6.53
C GLY A 68 -18.71 -7.92 -7.46
N GLY A 69 -18.27 -6.90 -8.20
CA GLY A 69 -19.13 -6.06 -9.06
C GLY A 69 -19.78 -4.88 -8.35
N LEU A 70 -19.59 -4.73 -7.03
CA LEU A 70 -20.11 -3.60 -6.28
C LEU A 70 -19.10 -2.45 -6.23
N GLN A 71 -19.37 -1.40 -7.01
CA GLN A 71 -18.52 -0.22 -7.07
C GLN A 71 -18.84 0.81 -5.99
N ARG A 72 -17.81 1.25 -5.27
CA ARG A 72 -17.90 2.23 -4.20
C ARG A 72 -16.72 3.22 -4.25
N PRO A 73 -16.97 4.54 -4.26
CA PRO A 73 -15.91 5.53 -4.13
C PRO A 73 -15.16 5.38 -2.80
N ILE A 74 -13.83 5.40 -2.83
CA ILE A 74 -12.98 5.35 -1.64
C ILE A 74 -13.31 6.50 -0.69
N SER A 75 -13.70 7.67 -1.20
CA SER A 75 -14.14 8.80 -0.37
C SER A 75 -15.39 8.52 0.47
N MET A 76 -16.27 7.62 0.01
CA MET A 76 -17.43 7.17 0.78
C MET A 76 -17.05 6.09 1.79
N LEU A 77 -16.11 5.21 1.43
CA LEU A 77 -15.65 4.12 2.28
C LEU A 77 -14.75 4.60 3.40
N LYS A 78 -13.93 5.63 3.16
CA LYS A 78 -12.81 6.03 4.02
C LYS A 78 -13.07 7.39 4.67
N ARG A 79 -12.99 7.44 5.99
CA ARG A 79 -13.07 8.66 6.79
C ARG A 79 -11.80 8.82 7.62
N LYS A 80 -11.39 10.08 7.86
CA LYS A 80 -10.34 10.36 8.85
C LYS A 80 -10.95 10.13 10.24
N SER A 81 -10.34 9.28 11.04
CA SER A 81 -10.73 9.07 12.44
C SER A 81 -9.69 9.68 13.38
N GLY A 82 -10.15 10.29 14.47
CA GLY A 82 -9.28 10.89 15.49
C GLY A 82 -8.91 12.37 15.25
N GLY A 83 -8.00 12.87 16.10
CA GLY A 83 -7.57 14.28 16.11
C GLY A 83 -6.66 14.68 14.94
N LEU A 84 -6.19 15.92 14.97
CA LEU A 84 -5.37 16.55 13.91
C LEU A 84 -4.16 15.69 13.49
N PHE A 85 -3.52 15.00 14.43
CA PHE A 85 -2.31 14.20 14.24
C PHE A 85 -2.54 12.69 14.08
N SER A 86 -3.79 12.21 14.04
CA SER A 86 -4.04 10.78 13.92
C SER A 86 -3.73 10.24 12.51
N SER A 87 -2.90 9.20 12.46
CA SER A 87 -2.67 8.38 11.26
C SER A 87 -3.80 7.36 11.01
N GLU A 88 -4.70 7.19 11.98
CA GLU A 88 -5.80 6.23 11.91
C GLU A 88 -6.84 6.63 10.86
N ARG A 89 -7.39 5.64 10.18
CA ARG A 89 -8.46 5.84 9.19
C ARG A 89 -9.58 4.86 9.48
N GLU A 90 -10.80 5.35 9.51
CA GLU A 90 -11.99 4.51 9.55
C GLU A 90 -12.39 4.15 8.13
N TRP A 91 -12.69 2.87 7.93
CA TRP A 91 -13.19 2.30 6.69
C TRP A 91 -14.54 1.63 6.94
N THR A 92 -15.51 1.80 6.06
CA THR A 92 -16.85 1.22 6.20
C THR A 92 -17.15 0.29 5.04
N TRP A 93 -17.62 -0.93 5.30
CA TRP A 93 -18.05 -1.89 4.29
C TRP A 93 -19.14 -2.80 4.87
N SER A 94 -20.17 -3.13 4.07
CA SER A 94 -21.30 -3.97 4.49
C SER A 94 -21.93 -3.60 5.85
N GLY A 95 -21.94 -2.31 6.20
CA GLY A 95 -22.46 -1.81 7.49
C GLY A 95 -21.46 -1.85 8.65
N GLU A 96 -20.37 -2.59 8.51
CA GLU A 96 -19.29 -2.68 9.49
C GLU A 96 -18.28 -1.54 9.33
N LYS A 97 -17.64 -1.20 10.45
CA LYS A 97 -16.60 -0.16 10.51
C LYS A 97 -15.28 -0.74 11.00
N TYR A 98 -14.22 -0.40 10.29
CA TYR A 98 -12.87 -0.89 10.50
C TYR A 98 -11.91 0.27 10.74
N ILE A 99 -11.21 0.25 11.86
CA ILE A 99 -10.13 1.20 12.16
C ILE A 99 -8.82 0.62 11.63
N ILE A 100 -8.23 1.30 10.66
CA ILE A 100 -6.95 0.96 10.05
C ILE A 100 -5.86 1.84 10.65
N LYS A 101 -4.84 1.20 11.22
CA LYS A 101 -3.71 1.85 11.89
C LYS A 101 -2.39 1.27 11.41
N PHE A 102 -1.39 2.13 11.28
CA PHE A 102 -0.01 1.72 11.06
C PHE A 102 0.81 1.93 12.35
N GLY A 103 1.59 0.93 12.74
CA GLY A 103 2.51 1.02 13.89
C GLY A 103 3.42 -0.21 13.98
N GLY A 104 4.66 -0.03 14.46
CA GLY A 104 5.62 -1.13 14.66
C GLY A 104 5.81 -2.05 13.44
N ASP A 105 5.88 -1.46 12.24
CA ASP A 105 6.08 -2.11 10.94
C ASP A 105 4.92 -2.97 10.40
N ARG A 106 3.74 -2.85 11.01
CA ARG A 106 2.53 -3.53 10.55
C ARG A 106 1.35 -2.60 10.42
N TRP A 107 0.40 -2.98 9.57
CA TRP A 107 -0.93 -2.41 9.53
C TRP A 107 -1.91 -3.33 10.26
N THR A 108 -2.81 -2.74 11.03
CA THR A 108 -3.85 -3.47 11.75
C THR A 108 -5.20 -2.92 11.37
N ALA A 109 -6.16 -3.80 11.09
CA ALA A 109 -7.57 -3.50 10.97
C ALA A 109 -8.29 -4.02 12.22
N THR A 110 -8.95 -3.12 12.94
CA THR A 110 -9.75 -3.45 14.12
C THR A 110 -11.21 -3.12 13.84
N ARG A 111 -12.12 -4.06 14.07
CA ARG A 111 -13.56 -3.81 13.91
C ARG A 111 -14.06 -2.94 15.06
N ARG A 112 -14.88 -1.94 14.74
CA ARG A 112 -15.25 -0.89 15.69
C ARG A 112 -16.30 -1.33 16.71
N SER A 113 -17.12 -2.31 16.38
CA SER A 113 -18.22 -2.79 17.23
C SER A 113 -17.72 -3.52 18.49
N ASP A 114 -16.67 -4.33 18.35
CA ASP A 114 -16.12 -5.22 19.38
C ASP A 114 -14.65 -4.95 19.71
N ASN A 115 -13.99 -4.07 18.96
CA ASN A 115 -12.53 -3.83 19.01
C ASN A 115 -11.69 -5.08 18.71
N GLU A 116 -12.21 -6.05 17.96
CA GLU A 116 -11.45 -7.22 17.55
C GLU A 116 -10.52 -6.93 16.37
N THR A 117 -9.28 -7.43 16.46
CA THR A 117 -8.33 -7.31 15.34
C THR A 117 -8.71 -8.30 14.24
N CYS A 118 -9.21 -7.75 13.14
CA CYS A 118 -9.71 -8.49 12.00
C CYS A 118 -8.62 -8.82 10.98
N ALA A 119 -7.67 -7.92 10.75
CA ALA A 119 -6.56 -8.19 9.84
C ALA A 119 -5.27 -7.56 10.33
N VAL A 120 -4.16 -8.27 10.13
CA VAL A 120 -2.81 -7.77 10.39
C VAL A 120 -2.00 -7.96 9.11
N PHE A 121 -1.49 -6.87 8.56
CA PHE A 121 -0.61 -6.87 7.40
C PHE A 121 0.81 -6.51 7.81
N THR A 122 1.76 -7.40 7.56
CA THR A 122 3.19 -7.18 7.80
C THR A 122 3.87 -6.88 6.47
N MET A 123 4.61 -5.77 6.42
CA MET A 123 5.34 -5.37 5.21
C MET A 123 6.48 -6.34 4.88
N ARG A 124 6.92 -6.32 3.62
CA ARG A 124 8.13 -7.04 3.21
C ARG A 124 9.34 -6.43 3.90
N GLU A 125 10.17 -7.26 4.53
CA GLU A 125 11.46 -6.84 5.09
C GLU A 125 12.58 -7.31 4.15
N SER A 126 13.27 -6.35 3.52
CA SER A 126 14.49 -6.65 2.78
C SER A 126 15.70 -6.59 3.71
N HIS A 127 16.45 -7.68 3.79
CA HIS A 127 17.74 -7.72 4.48
C HIS A 127 18.87 -7.86 3.45
N THR A 128 20.02 -7.23 3.70
CA THR A 128 21.19 -7.28 2.81
C THR A 128 22.02 -8.55 2.96
N LEU A 129 21.93 -9.21 4.12
CA LEU A 129 22.75 -10.38 4.49
C LEU A 129 21.92 -11.58 4.96
N ARG A 130 20.60 -11.52 4.87
CA ARG A 130 19.67 -12.57 5.29
C ARG A 130 18.53 -12.68 4.28
N ASP A 131 17.82 -13.80 4.29
CA ASP A 131 16.64 -13.99 3.49
C ASP A 131 15.60 -12.90 3.77
N SER A 132 15.05 -12.31 2.71
CA SER A 132 14.01 -11.31 2.84
C SER A 132 12.71 -11.95 3.32
N LYS A 133 12.02 -11.33 4.29
CA LYS A 133 10.69 -11.80 4.70
C LYS A 133 9.64 -11.24 3.76
N SER A 134 8.83 -12.13 3.18
CA SER A 134 7.70 -11.76 2.34
C SER A 134 6.64 -10.97 3.11
N ALA A 135 5.91 -10.11 2.40
CA ALA A 135 4.75 -9.45 2.99
C ALA A 135 3.66 -10.49 3.29
N THR A 136 2.92 -10.30 4.38
CA THR A 136 1.87 -11.24 4.79
C THR A 136 0.64 -10.51 5.30
N ILE A 137 -0.53 -11.11 5.11
CA ILE A 137 -1.78 -10.71 5.76
C ILE A 137 -2.33 -11.90 6.55
N THR A 138 -2.72 -11.66 7.80
CA THR A 138 -3.31 -12.67 8.68
C THR A 138 -4.66 -12.19 9.16
N PHE A 139 -5.63 -13.09 9.24
CA PHE A 139 -6.95 -12.83 9.81
C PHE A 139 -7.10 -13.61 11.12
N PRO A 140 -6.91 -12.96 12.29
CA PRO A 140 -6.93 -13.65 13.58
C PRO A 140 -8.30 -14.20 13.97
N VAL A 141 -9.37 -13.59 13.45
CA VAL A 141 -10.76 -13.97 13.73
C VAL A 141 -11.44 -14.41 12.43
N THR A 142 -12.54 -15.15 12.56
CA THR A 142 -13.37 -15.53 11.41
C THR A 142 -14.13 -14.30 10.91
N ILE A 143 -14.01 -14.02 9.62
CA ILE A 143 -14.58 -12.84 8.97
C ILE A 143 -15.35 -13.32 7.74
N PRO A 144 -16.50 -12.70 7.39
CA PRO A 144 -17.19 -13.00 6.14
C PRO A 144 -16.26 -12.89 4.92
N ALA A 145 -16.45 -13.73 3.91
CA ALA A 145 -15.56 -13.78 2.74
C ALA A 145 -15.49 -12.43 1.99
N GLU A 146 -16.60 -11.70 1.92
CA GLU A 146 -16.65 -10.35 1.35
C GLU A 146 -15.75 -9.35 2.09
N ASP A 147 -15.74 -9.44 3.42
CA ASP A 147 -14.96 -8.55 4.29
C ASP A 147 -13.48 -8.91 4.27
N VAL A 148 -13.13 -10.19 4.09
CA VAL A 148 -11.74 -10.63 3.86
C VAL A 148 -11.15 -9.92 2.64
N LEU A 149 -11.89 -9.91 1.52
CA LEU A 149 -11.43 -9.27 0.29
C LEU A 149 -11.38 -7.75 0.43
N PHE A 150 -12.39 -7.15 1.04
CA PHE A 150 -12.40 -5.72 1.35
C PHE A 150 -11.18 -5.32 2.19
N LEU A 151 -10.91 -6.03 3.29
CA LEU A 151 -9.78 -5.76 4.16
C LEU A 151 -8.44 -5.95 3.43
N MET A 152 -8.32 -6.96 2.57
CA MET A 152 -7.13 -7.16 1.73
C MET A 152 -6.88 -5.95 0.81
N MET A 153 -7.92 -5.45 0.12
CA MET A 153 -7.82 -4.25 -0.72
C MET A 153 -7.49 -3.00 0.07
N VAL A 154 -8.07 -2.83 1.26
CA VAL A 154 -7.76 -1.73 2.18
C VAL A 154 -6.29 -1.77 2.62
N MET A 155 -5.74 -2.94 2.92
CA MET A 155 -4.33 -3.10 3.27
C MET A 155 -3.41 -2.76 2.10
N ILE A 156 -3.68 -3.30 0.91
CA ILE A 156 -2.92 -2.98 -0.31
C ILE A 156 -2.95 -1.48 -0.57
N TYR A 157 -4.13 -0.86 -0.53
CA TYR A 157 -4.28 0.58 -0.70
C TYR A 157 -3.47 1.38 0.34
N SER A 158 -3.54 0.99 1.62
CA SER A 158 -2.94 1.73 2.73
C SER A 158 -1.41 1.64 2.70
N VAL A 159 -0.86 0.45 2.49
CA VAL A 159 0.58 0.21 2.33
C VAL A 159 1.11 1.03 1.17
N THR A 160 0.45 0.91 0.01
CA THR A 160 0.87 1.60 -1.21
C THR A 160 0.87 3.11 -1.04
N ARG A 161 -0.20 3.68 -0.47
CA ARG A 161 -0.27 5.14 -0.22
C ARG A 161 0.77 5.60 0.79
N HIS A 162 1.13 4.76 1.75
CA HIS A 162 2.18 5.08 2.70
C HIS A 162 3.57 5.07 2.06
N GLU A 163 3.86 4.09 1.19
CA GLU A 163 5.09 4.08 0.40
C GLU A 163 5.19 5.28 -0.55
N ASP A 164 4.10 5.63 -1.24
CA ASP A 164 4.05 6.78 -2.14
C ASP A 164 4.42 8.07 -1.37
N LYS A 165 3.87 8.24 -0.16
CA LYS A 165 4.22 9.38 0.72
C LYS A 165 5.69 9.36 1.13
N ARG A 166 6.24 8.20 1.51
CA ARG A 166 7.65 8.07 1.88
C ARG A 166 8.56 8.44 0.70
N LYS A 167 8.26 7.95 -0.50
CA LYS A 167 9.00 8.27 -1.73
C LYS A 167 8.93 9.77 -2.05
N GLN A 168 7.75 10.38 -1.90
CA GLN A 168 7.58 11.83 -2.08
C GLN A 168 8.42 12.64 -1.09
N SER A 169 8.40 12.30 0.20
CA SER A 169 9.21 12.99 1.22
C SER A 169 10.71 12.83 0.95
N GLN A 170 11.17 11.62 0.58
CA GLN A 170 12.58 11.38 0.24
C GLN A 170 13.03 12.18 -0.99
N ASN A 171 12.20 12.25 -2.02
CA ASN A 171 12.51 13.02 -3.23
C ASN A 171 12.58 14.52 -2.93
N ALA A 172 11.67 15.05 -2.09
CA ALA A 172 11.71 16.45 -1.66
C ALA A 172 12.98 16.77 -0.86
N HIS A 173 13.43 15.86 0.02
CA HIS A 173 14.70 16.04 0.72
C HIS A 173 15.90 16.00 -0.22
N ARG A 174 15.92 15.10 -1.21
CA ARG A 174 16.99 15.01 -2.21
C ARG A 174 17.07 16.25 -3.10
N SER A 175 15.94 16.79 -3.55
CA SER A 175 15.92 18.02 -4.33
C SER A 175 16.43 19.22 -3.53
N ASN A 176 16.05 19.32 -2.25
CA ASN A 176 16.52 20.40 -1.38
C ASN A 176 18.03 20.31 -1.12
N ALA A 177 18.55 19.09 -0.89
CA ALA A 177 19.98 18.88 -0.69
C ALA A 177 20.81 19.20 -1.96
N ALA A 178 20.31 18.82 -3.14
CA ALA A 178 20.96 19.14 -4.41
C ALA A 178 21.00 20.66 -4.68
N ASN A 179 19.91 21.36 -4.37
CA ASN A 179 19.84 22.82 -4.51
C ASN A 179 20.75 23.55 -3.51
N ALA A 180 20.92 23.04 -2.29
CA ALA A 180 21.85 23.61 -1.32
C ALA A 180 23.31 23.42 -1.75
N ALA A 181 23.65 22.25 -2.31
CA ALA A 181 24.99 21.96 -2.82
C ALA A 181 25.35 22.82 -4.04
N SER A 182 24.40 23.08 -4.96
CA SER A 182 24.65 23.97 -6.10
C SER A 182 24.86 25.43 -5.65
N ALA A 183 24.09 25.93 -4.70
CA ALA A 183 24.25 27.30 -4.17
C ALA A 183 25.60 27.49 -3.46
N ALA A 184 26.10 26.49 -2.72
CA ALA A 184 27.41 26.54 -2.09
C ALA A 184 28.55 26.64 -3.11
N ASN A 185 28.46 25.92 -4.23
CA ASN A 185 29.47 25.96 -5.29
C ASN A 185 29.47 27.30 -6.06
N THR A 186 28.32 27.94 -6.25
CA THR A 186 28.24 29.27 -6.88
C THR A 186 28.86 30.35 -6.00
N GLY A 187 28.65 30.29 -4.68
CA GLY A 187 29.25 31.24 -3.74
C GLY A 187 30.79 31.16 -3.67
N THR A 188 31.37 29.97 -3.80
CA THR A 188 32.84 29.81 -3.88
C THR A 188 33.45 30.30 -5.20
N ALA A 189 32.70 30.29 -6.30
CA ALA A 189 33.19 30.79 -7.58
C ALA A 189 33.20 32.34 -7.63
N GLU A 190 32.24 32.99 -6.97
CA GLU A 190 32.16 34.45 -6.92
C GLU A 190 33.23 35.07 -6.01
N ALA A 191 33.59 34.41 -4.90
CA ALA A 191 34.69 34.83 -4.03
C ALA A 191 36.08 34.74 -4.70
N ALA A 192 36.27 33.80 -5.64
CA ALA A 192 37.52 33.68 -6.39
C ALA A 192 37.67 34.72 -7.51
N SER A 193 36.56 35.25 -8.05
CA SER A 193 36.57 36.25 -9.12
C SER A 193 36.92 37.67 -8.63
N LEU A 194 36.69 37.98 -7.35
CA LEU A 194 36.98 39.30 -6.77
C LEU A 194 38.44 39.49 -6.35
N ALA A 195 39.23 38.41 -6.28
CA ALA A 195 40.64 38.46 -5.89
C ALA A 195 41.61 38.78 -7.05
N VAL A 196 41.12 38.84 -8.30
CA VAL A 196 41.98 39.01 -9.50
C VAL A 196 41.98 40.47 -10.04
N SER A 197 41.17 41.38 -9.49
CA SER A 197 40.99 42.74 -10.03
C SER A 197 41.69 43.86 -9.23
N THR A 198 42.77 43.56 -8.50
CA THR A 198 43.51 44.55 -7.67
C THR A 198 45.02 44.65 -7.96
N CYS A 199 45.49 44.26 -9.14
CA CYS A 199 46.88 44.49 -9.56
C CYS A 199 46.95 45.34 -10.83
#